data_AF-A0A9P0P4K8-F1
#
_entry.id   AF-A0A9P0P4K8-F1
#
_cell.length_a   1.000
_cell.length_b   1.000
_cell.length_c   1.000
_cell.angle_alpha   90.00
_cell.angle_beta   90.00
_cell.angle_gamma   90.00
#
_symmetry.space_group_name_H-M   'P 1'
#
loop_
_entity.id
_entity.type
_entity.pdbx_description
1 polymer ?
#
loop_
_entity_poly.entity_id
_entity_poly.type
_entity_poly.pdbx_seq_one_letter_code
_entity_poly.pdbx_strand_id
1 'polypeptide(L)'
;MMGNVDEEGKNLVKATEICLHAGIRACKPGEFFRTIGTVIEETAHSLGYRVVPAFLGHGIGHYFHGPPDIFHFRRNSIFYWRE
;
A
#
# COMPACT_ATOMS: atom_id res chain seq x y z
N MET A 1 19.69 3.76 1.17
CA MET A 1 20.57 2.64 0.77
C MET A 1 21.94 2.85 1.37
N MET A 2 22.64 1.79 1.76
CA MET A 2 23.97 1.88 2.39
C MET A 2 25.06 1.50 1.39
N GLY A 3 25.92 2.46 1.03
CA GLY A 3 26.98 2.24 0.04
C GLY A 3 26.45 2.02 -1.39
N ASN A 4 27.21 1.26 -2.19
CA ASN A 4 26.80 0.86 -3.52
C ASN A 4 25.97 -0.43 -3.43
N VAL A 5 24.71 -0.36 -3.85
CA VAL A 5 23.77 -1.49 -3.87
C VAL A 5 23.64 -1.98 -5.32
N ASP A 6 23.29 -3.25 -5.50
CA ASP A 6 22.96 -3.82 -6.81
C ASP A 6 21.74 -3.14 -7.45
N GLU A 7 21.54 -3.39 -8.75
CA GLU A 7 20.41 -2.83 -9.48
C GLU A 7 19.07 -3.41 -9.01
N GLU A 8 19.05 -4.66 -8.52
CA GLU A 8 17.84 -5.28 -7.99
C GLU A 8 17.32 -4.55 -6.73
N GLY A 9 18.21 -4.24 -5.78
CA GLY A 9 17.86 -3.48 -4.59
C GLY A 9 17.41 -2.05 -4.91
N LYS A 10 18.06 -1.39 -5.88
CA LYS A 10 17.63 -0.07 -6.38
C LYS A 10 16.22 -0.14 -6.96
N ASN A 11 15.96 -1.12 -7.82
CA ASN A 11 14.68 -1.31 -8.48
C ASN A 11 13.57 -1.64 -7.49
N LEU A 12 13.84 -2.49 -6.48
CA LEU A 12 12.87 -2.82 -5.44
C LEU A 12 12.45 -1.59 -4.62
N VAL A 13 13.43 -0.79 -4.17
CA VAL A 13 13.16 0.45 -3.42
C VAL A 13 12.35 1.41 -4.30
N LYS A 14 12.74 1.57 -5.56
CA LYS A 14 12.05 2.46 -6.49
C LYS A 14 10.61 2.01 -6.76
N ALA A 15 10.39 0.71 -6.98
CA ALA A 15 9.08 0.14 -7.19
C ALA A 15 8.17 0.33 -5.97
N THR A 16 8.72 0.14 -4.77
CA THR A 16 8.00 0.35 -3.50
C THR A 16 7.59 1.82 -3.33
N GLU A 17 8.47 2.76 -3.67
CA GLU A 17 8.15 4.20 -3.66
C GLU A 17 7.03 4.55 -4.65
N ILE A 18 7.07 3.98 -5.87
CA ILE A 18 6.01 4.16 -6.88
C ILE A 18 4.67 3.62 -6.35
N CYS A 19 4.67 2.44 -5.71
CA CYS A 19 3.48 1.85 -5.09
C CYS A 19 2.91 2.74 -3.98
N LEU A 20 3.77 3.26 -3.08
CA LEU A 20 3.37 4.18 -2.02
C LEU A 20 2.66 5.41 -2.59
N HIS A 21 3.25 6.06 -3.59
CA HIS A 21 2.64 7.23 -4.22
C HIS A 21 1.34 6.90 -4.97
N ALA A 22 1.23 5.69 -5.55
CA ALA A 22 -0.01 5.24 -6.17
C ALA A 22 -1.14 5.07 -5.14
N GLY A 23 -0.83 4.48 -3.98
CA GLY A 23 -1.76 4.40 -2.85
C GLY A 23 -2.18 5.78 -2.33
N ILE A 24 -1.24 6.71 -2.14
CA ILE A 24 -1.54 8.09 -1.71
C ILE A 24 -2.46 8.81 -2.70
N ARG A 25 -2.23 8.66 -4.01
CA ARG A 25 -3.07 9.28 -5.05
C ARG A 25 -4.50 8.72 -5.07
N ALA A 26 -4.73 7.51 -4.57
CA ALA A 26 -6.06 6.95 -4.44
C ALA A 26 -6.86 7.57 -3.30
N CYS A 27 -6.21 8.19 -2.31
CA CYS A 27 -6.87 8.79 -1.16
C CYS A 27 -7.62 10.07 -1.56
N LYS A 28 -8.95 10.06 -1.42
CA LYS A 28 -9.83 11.22 -1.62
C LYS A 28 -11.16 11.01 -0.88
N PRO A 29 -11.90 12.08 -0.54
CA PRO A 29 -13.21 11.94 0.11
C PRO A 29 -14.17 11.04 -0.67
N GLY A 30 -14.86 10.15 0.04
CA GLY A 30 -15.85 9.22 -0.53
C GLY A 30 -15.26 8.00 -1.26
N GLU A 31 -13.93 7.88 -1.34
CA GLU A 31 -13.26 6.68 -1.86
C GLU A 31 -13.15 5.60 -0.78
N PHE A 32 -13.14 4.33 -1.20
CA PHE A 32 -13.00 3.23 -0.25
C PHE A 32 -11.53 2.94 0.09
N PHE A 33 -11.24 2.59 1.34
CA PHE A 33 -9.89 2.16 1.74
C PHE A 33 -9.37 0.96 0.93
N ARG A 34 -10.23 0.03 0.48
CA ARG A 34 -9.82 -1.11 -0.38
C ARG A 34 -9.23 -0.68 -1.73
N THR A 35 -9.50 0.54 -2.18
CA THR A 35 -8.96 1.09 -3.42
C THR A 35 -7.45 1.30 -3.30
N ILE A 36 -6.96 1.67 -2.11
CA ILE A 36 -5.53 1.81 -1.83
C ILE A 36 -4.79 0.50 -2.10
N GLY A 37 -5.24 -0.61 -1.49
CA GLY A 37 -4.64 -1.93 -1.70
C GLY A 37 -4.75 -2.45 -3.13
N THR A 38 -5.85 -2.12 -3.81
CA THR A 38 -6.02 -2.47 -5.22
C THR A 38 -4.97 -1.80 -6.11
N VAL A 39 -4.80 -0.48 -5.96
CA VAL A 39 -3.85 0.29 -6.76
C VAL A 39 -2.40 -0.09 -6.44
N ILE A 40 -2.08 -0.32 -5.16
CA ILE A 40 -0.74 -0.78 -4.75
C ILE A 40 -0.40 -2.13 -5.40
N GLU A 41 -1.31 -3.12 -5.32
CA GLU A 41 -1.03 -4.46 -5.87
C GLU A 41 -0.94 -4.47 -7.39
N GLU A 42 -1.84 -3.74 -8.09
CA GLU A 42 -1.74 -3.59 -9.55
C GLU A 42 -0.42 -2.93 -9.97
N THR A 43 0.00 -1.88 -9.23
CA THR A 43 1.27 -1.19 -9.48
C THR A 43 2.46 -2.12 -9.25
N ALA A 44 2.49 -2.84 -8.12
CA ALA A 44 3.55 -3.78 -7.79
C ALA A 44 3.64 -4.90 -8.86
N HIS A 45 2.50 -5.49 -9.25
CA HIS A 45 2.44 -6.52 -10.28
C HIS A 45 2.94 -6.00 -11.64
N SER A 46 2.58 -4.78 -12.03
CA SER A 46 3.06 -4.18 -13.29
C SER A 46 4.58 -3.96 -13.32
N LEU A 47 5.21 -3.85 -12.14
CA LEU A 47 6.66 -3.70 -11.97
C LEU A 47 7.37 -5.04 -11.70
N GLY A 48 6.66 -6.17 -11.73
CA GLY A 48 7.23 -7.51 -11.50
C GLY A 48 7.40 -7.90 -10.04
N TYR A 49 6.82 -7.16 -9.10
CA TYR A 49 6.89 -7.44 -7.65
C TYR A 49 5.55 -7.94 -7.10
N ARG A 50 5.54 -8.45 -5.86
CA ARG A 50 4.33 -8.89 -5.14
C ARG A 50 4.22 -8.20 -3.78
N VAL A 51 3.01 -8.10 -3.25
CA VAL A 51 2.73 -7.47 -1.95
C VAL A 51 2.73 -8.51 -0.84
N VAL A 52 3.33 -8.17 0.31
CA VAL A 52 3.30 -9.01 1.52
C VAL A 52 1.93 -8.88 2.20
N PRO A 53 1.19 -9.98 2.43
CA PRO A 53 -0.16 -9.92 3.01
C PRO A 53 -0.17 -9.91 4.55
N ALA A 54 0.98 -10.11 5.19
CA ALA A 54 1.10 -10.25 6.64
C ALA A 54 1.00 -8.91 7.41
N PHE A 55 1.18 -7.78 6.73
CA PHE A 55 1.19 -6.46 7.34
C PHE A 55 0.28 -5.49 6.60
N LEU A 56 -0.39 -4.64 7.37
CA LEU A 56 -1.34 -3.64 6.91
C LEU A 56 -0.88 -2.25 7.37
N GLY A 57 -1.38 -1.21 6.73
CA GLY A 57 -1.42 0.12 7.31
C GLY A 57 -2.52 0.24 8.36
N HIS A 58 -2.52 1.33 9.10
CA HIS A 58 -3.43 1.54 10.23
C HIS A 58 -3.74 3.03 10.40
N GLY A 59 -4.85 3.32 11.08
CA GLY A 59 -5.10 4.64 11.64
C GLY A 59 -4.07 4.99 12.73
N ILE A 60 -3.81 6.28 12.88
CA ILE A 60 -2.92 6.84 13.91
C ILE A 60 -3.56 8.11 14.48
N GLY A 61 -3.39 8.34 15.78
CA GLY A 61 -3.95 9.49 16.49
C GLY A 61 -3.49 9.53 17.94
N HIS A 62 -4.42 9.58 18.90
CA HIS A 62 -4.11 9.37 20.33
C HIS A 62 -3.72 7.92 20.67
N TYR A 63 -3.74 7.03 19.68
CA TYR A 63 -3.31 5.65 19.74
C TYR A 63 -2.26 5.41 18.64
N PHE A 64 -1.41 4.39 18.84
CA PHE A 64 -0.36 4.08 17.87
C PHE A 64 -0.90 3.28 16.68
N HIS A 65 -1.66 2.20 16.93
CA HIS A 65 -2.35 1.41 15.92
C HIS A 65 -3.84 1.34 16.26
N GLY A 66 -4.69 1.75 15.33
CA GLY A 66 -6.14 1.64 15.46
C GLY A 66 -6.82 1.69 14.11
N PRO A 67 -8.16 1.59 14.06
CA PRO A 67 -8.90 1.61 12.81
C PRO A 67 -8.69 2.93 12.05
N PRO A 68 -8.79 2.92 10.71
CA PRO A 68 -9.08 1.76 9.86
C PRO A 68 -7.85 0.88 9.59
N ASP A 69 -8.07 -0.42 9.32
CA ASP A 69 -7.05 -1.30 8.74
C ASP A 69 -6.91 -1.00 7.24
N ILE A 70 -5.70 -0.71 6.77
CA ILE A 70 -5.42 -0.39 5.38
C ILE A 70 -4.69 -1.55 4.72
N PHE A 71 -5.40 -2.31 3.89
CA PHE A 71 -4.81 -3.38 3.12
C PHE A 71 -3.94 -2.83 1.98
N HIS A 72 -2.75 -3.41 1.81
CA HIS A 72 -1.84 -3.09 0.69
C HIS A 72 -2.08 -3.96 -0.54
N PHE A 73 -2.99 -4.93 -0.46
CA PHE A 73 -3.36 -5.86 -1.53
C PHE A 73 -4.86 -5.79 -1.81
N ARG A 74 -5.28 -6.27 -2.99
CA ARG A 74 -6.70 -6.31 -3.38
C ARG A 74 -7.47 -7.21 -2.43
N ARG A 75 -8.54 -6.66 -1.86
CA ARG A 75 -9.49 -7.38 -1.02
C ARG A 75 -10.91 -7.09 -1.49
N ASN A 76 -11.63 -8.14 -1.86
CA ASN A 76 -13.00 -8.05 -2.37
C ASN A 76 -14.08 -8.00 -1.26
N SER A 77 -13.69 -7.82 0.00
CA SER A 77 -14.63 -7.75 1.12
C SER A 77 -15.52 -6.51 1.01
N ILE A 78 -16.83 -6.71 1.10
CA ILE A 78 -17.83 -5.64 1.15
C ILE A 78 -18.03 -5.07 2.57
N PHE A 79 -17.40 -5.70 3.57
CA PHE A 79 -17.51 -5.31 4.97
C PHE A 79 -16.24 -4.62 5.47
N TYR A 80 -16.50 -3.53 6.21
CA TYR A 80 -15.64 -2.61 6.96
C TYR A 80 -15.20 -1.32 6.24
N TRP A 81 -15.72 -0.23 6.82
CA TRP A 81 -15.40 1.19 6.67
C TRP A 81 -15.75 1.84 5.31
N ARG A 82 -17.04 2.21 5.18
CA ARG A 82 -17.48 3.43 4.48
C ARG A 82 -17.56 4.52 5.55
N GLU A 83 -16.50 5.29 5.73
CA GLU A 83 -16.60 6.67 6.22
C GLU A 83 -15.62 7.52 5.40
#